data_AF-A0A2E9RUX6-F1
#
_entry.id   AF-A0A2E9RUX6-F1
#
_cell.length_a   1.000
_cell.length_b   1.000
_cell.length_c   1.000
_cell.angle_alpha   90.00
_cell.angle_beta   90.00
_cell.angle_gamma   90.00
#
_symmetry.space_group_name_H-M   'P 1'
#
loop_
_entity.id
_entity.type
_entity.pdbx_description
1 polymer ?
#
loop_
_entity_poly.entity_id
_entity_poly.type
_entity_poly.pdbx_seq_one_letter_code
_entity_poly.pdbx_strand_id
1 'polypeptide(L)'
;MSLSFEELDFRQTPLGDLLLRRRRMPQFGDLDIYEVKLGDDFLMSSLFHEAERQLSKLGLGILEKDELDVVVGGLGLGYTVVSALEDSRVSSLVVVDYLKPVIEWHQQGLVPLGKELTEDSRCSLVHADFFALSRNVESSFDPNAPSKKHDAILLDIDHTPTNLLNRTNERFYSEEGLGELARHLNPGGVFALWADGQPKASFTEHLGKVFAQTKAHTIEFANPLLGGTSKGAVYVAQTSF
;
A
#
# COMPACT_ATOMS: atom_id res chain seq x y z
N MET A 1 -29.78 13.29 -16.00
CA MET A 1 -29.57 11.98 -15.37
C MET A 1 -28.66 12.23 -14.18
N SER A 2 -29.14 12.02 -12.96
CA SER A 2 -28.40 12.38 -11.75
C SER A 2 -27.10 11.58 -11.66
N LEU A 3 -26.00 12.23 -11.31
CA LEU A 3 -24.86 11.58 -10.70
C LEU A 3 -25.39 10.80 -9.49
N SER A 4 -25.49 9.47 -9.56
CA SER A 4 -25.86 8.68 -8.39
C SER A 4 -24.63 8.62 -7.51
N PHE A 5 -24.61 9.49 -6.51
CA PHE A 5 -23.61 9.55 -5.46
C PHE A 5 -24.25 9.04 -4.18
N GLU A 6 -23.50 8.24 -3.44
CA GLU A 6 -23.88 7.71 -2.14
C GLU A 6 -22.68 7.78 -1.21
N GLU A 7 -22.85 8.43 -0.07
CA GLU A 7 -21.92 8.36 1.04
C GLU A 7 -22.17 7.06 1.79
N LEU A 8 -21.13 6.22 1.90
CA LEU A 8 -21.22 4.92 2.56
C LEU A 8 -20.83 5.01 4.04
N ASP A 9 -19.82 5.80 4.36
CA ASP A 9 -19.41 6.08 5.75
C ASP A 9 -18.60 7.38 5.82
N PHE A 10 -18.67 8.05 6.96
CA PHE A 10 -17.93 9.26 7.28
C PHE A 10 -17.36 9.18 8.69
N ARG A 11 -16.07 9.49 8.86
CA ARG A 11 -15.37 9.40 10.14
C ARG A 11 -14.40 10.56 10.32
N GLN A 12 -14.39 11.15 11.51
CA GLN A 12 -13.32 12.05 11.90
C GLN A 12 -12.12 11.25 12.39
N THR A 13 -10.95 11.52 11.84
CA THR A 13 -9.70 10.81 12.17
C THR A 13 -8.60 11.80 12.56
N PRO A 14 -7.49 11.34 13.18
CA PRO A 14 -6.34 12.21 13.46
C PRO A 14 -5.72 12.87 12.21
N LEU A 15 -5.93 12.30 11.02
CA LEU A 15 -5.44 12.85 9.75
C LEU A 15 -6.45 13.79 9.06
N GLY A 16 -7.67 13.88 9.57
CA GLY A 16 -8.77 14.67 8.99
C GLY A 16 -10.06 13.86 8.81
N ASP A 17 -11.03 14.50 8.17
CA ASP A 17 -12.33 13.90 7.86
C ASP A 17 -12.17 12.86 6.75
N LEU A 18 -12.46 11.60 7.06
CA LEU A 18 -12.33 10.46 6.16
C LEU A 18 -13.72 10.06 5.65
N LEU A 19 -13.88 10.02 4.33
CA LEU A 19 -15.14 9.72 3.65
C LEU A 19 -14.97 8.55 2.68
N LEU A 20 -15.79 7.52 2.84
CA LEU A 20 -16.00 6.48 1.82
C LEU A 20 -17.27 6.80 1.05
N ARG A 21 -17.16 6.83 -0.28
CA ARG A 21 -18.32 7.04 -1.15
C ARG A 21 -18.34 6.07 -2.31
N ARG A 22 -19.55 5.81 -2.79
CA ARG A 22 -19.84 5.09 -4.02
C ARG A 22 -20.50 6.03 -5.03
N ARG A 23 -20.07 5.97 -6.28
CA ARG A 23 -20.74 6.70 -7.36
C ARG A 23 -20.80 5.89 -8.64
N ARG A 24 -21.79 6.21 -9.48
CA ARG A 24 -21.84 5.76 -10.88
C ARG A 24 -21.73 6.95 -11.80
N MET A 25 -21.01 6.78 -12.89
CA MET A 25 -20.91 7.79 -13.94
C MET A 25 -21.47 7.23 -15.24
N PRO A 26 -22.28 8.00 -16.00
CA PRO A 26 -22.82 7.54 -17.28
C PRO A 26 -21.76 7.02 -18.26
N GLN A 27 -20.56 7.62 -18.26
CA GLN A 27 -19.43 7.21 -19.12
C GLN A 27 -18.86 5.82 -18.78
N PHE A 28 -19.18 5.28 -17.60
CA PHE A 28 -18.74 3.96 -17.11
C PHE A 28 -19.89 2.96 -16.95
N GLY A 29 -21.09 3.29 -17.47
CA GLY A 29 -22.26 2.43 -17.38
C GLY A 29 -22.68 2.18 -15.93
N ASP A 30 -22.92 0.91 -15.59
CA ASP A 30 -23.36 0.47 -14.27
C ASP A 30 -22.21 0.17 -13.28
N LEU A 31 -20.97 0.55 -13.62
CA LEU A 31 -19.81 0.34 -12.75
C LEU A 31 -19.93 1.18 -11.47
N ASP A 32 -19.91 0.51 -10.32
CA ASP A 32 -19.78 1.15 -9.02
C ASP A 32 -18.33 1.59 -8.79
N ILE A 33 -18.13 2.88 -8.56
CA ILE A 33 -16.83 3.51 -8.33
C ILE A 33 -16.75 3.88 -6.86
N TYR A 34 -15.80 3.27 -6.16
CA TYR A 34 -15.50 3.53 -4.77
C TYR A 34 -14.38 4.56 -4.68
N GLU A 35 -14.55 5.56 -3.84
CA GLU A 35 -13.56 6.62 -3.63
C GLU A 35 -13.40 6.88 -2.14
N VAL A 36 -12.16 7.04 -1.72
CA VAL A 36 -11.81 7.45 -0.37
C VAL A 36 -11.26 8.87 -0.43
N LYS A 37 -11.81 9.74 0.41
CA LYS A 37 -11.36 11.12 0.56
C LYS A 37 -10.88 11.37 1.98
N LEU A 38 -9.87 12.22 2.11
CA LEU A 38 -9.39 12.74 3.38
C LEU A 38 -9.40 14.26 3.32
N GLY A 39 -10.32 14.88 4.05
CA GLY A 39 -10.69 16.28 3.85
C GLY A 39 -11.16 16.52 2.41
N ASP A 40 -10.51 17.46 1.75
CA ASP A 40 -10.81 17.79 0.35
C ASP A 40 -10.07 16.91 -0.66
N ASP A 41 -9.02 16.20 -0.22
CA ASP A 41 -8.13 15.43 -1.07
C ASP A 41 -8.72 14.05 -1.43
N PHE A 42 -8.40 13.61 -2.66
CA PHE A 42 -8.71 12.28 -3.13
C PHE A 42 -7.53 11.37 -2.81
N LEU A 43 -7.75 10.40 -1.92
CA LEU A 43 -6.72 9.43 -1.58
C LEU A 43 -6.62 8.33 -2.63
N MET A 44 -7.75 7.74 -3.01
CA MET A 44 -7.78 6.60 -3.93
C MET A 44 -9.14 6.42 -4.60
N SER A 45 -9.14 5.73 -5.74
CA SER A 45 -10.33 5.37 -6.52
C SER A 45 -10.22 3.94 -7.03
N SER A 46 -11.34 3.21 -7.04
CA SER A 46 -11.42 1.87 -7.65
C SER A 46 -11.33 1.88 -9.19
N LEU A 47 -11.19 3.04 -9.84
CA LEU A 47 -11.15 3.15 -11.30
C LEU A 47 -9.79 2.83 -11.92
N PHE A 48 -8.70 3.11 -11.21
CA PHE A 48 -7.35 2.88 -11.70
C PHE A 48 -6.49 2.54 -10.50
N HIS A 49 -6.12 1.27 -10.41
CA HIS A 49 -5.37 0.70 -9.29
C HIS A 49 -4.23 -0.19 -9.82
N GLU A 50 -3.75 0.11 -11.04
CA GLU A 50 -2.74 -0.72 -11.70
C GLU A 50 -1.37 -0.54 -11.04
N ALA A 51 -1.05 0.63 -10.51
CA ALA A 51 0.21 0.85 -9.82
C ALA A 51 0.29 0.06 -8.50
N GLU A 52 -0.83 -0.08 -7.78
CA GLU A 52 -1.03 -0.90 -6.59
C GLU A 52 -0.87 -2.38 -6.91
N ARG A 53 -1.42 -2.83 -8.05
CA ARG A 53 -1.20 -4.20 -8.52
C ARG A 53 0.26 -4.47 -8.85
N GLN A 54 0.91 -3.52 -9.53
CA GLN A 54 2.32 -3.63 -9.91
C GLN A 54 3.24 -3.53 -8.70
N LEU A 55 2.88 -2.81 -7.63
CA LEU A 55 3.63 -2.79 -6.37
C LEU A 55 3.85 -4.23 -5.87
N SER A 56 2.78 -5.02 -5.77
CA SER A 56 2.87 -6.41 -5.31
C SER A 56 3.60 -7.29 -6.32
N LYS A 57 3.28 -7.20 -7.62
CA LYS A 57 3.91 -8.07 -8.64
C LYS A 57 5.40 -7.83 -8.78
N LEU A 58 5.83 -6.57 -8.80
CA LEU A 58 7.24 -6.21 -8.93
C LEU A 58 8.00 -6.45 -7.62
N GLY A 59 7.40 -6.16 -6.46
CA GLY A 59 8.00 -6.43 -5.16
C GLY A 59 8.23 -7.92 -4.92
N LEU A 60 7.22 -8.75 -5.12
CA LEU A 60 7.29 -10.20 -4.90
C LEU A 60 8.04 -10.93 -6.03
N GLY A 61 8.06 -10.36 -7.24
CA GLY A 61 8.70 -10.97 -8.42
C GLY A 61 10.22 -11.07 -8.34
N ILE A 62 10.87 -10.37 -7.41
CA ILE A 62 12.33 -10.45 -7.18
C ILE A 62 12.69 -11.66 -6.30
N LEU A 63 11.77 -12.16 -5.49
CA LEU A 63 12.05 -13.21 -4.51
C LEU A 63 12.01 -14.58 -5.19
N GLU A 64 13.08 -15.37 -5.00
CA GLU A 64 13.18 -16.77 -5.45
C GLU A 64 12.99 -17.72 -4.25
N LYS A 65 11.78 -17.72 -3.69
CA LYS A 65 11.39 -18.54 -2.52
C LYS A 65 9.98 -19.07 -2.70
N ASP A 66 9.72 -20.28 -2.20
CA ASP A 66 8.44 -20.98 -2.37
C ASP A 66 7.37 -20.57 -1.34
N GLU A 67 7.79 -20.06 -0.18
CA GLU A 67 6.90 -19.55 0.87
C GLU A 67 7.33 -18.14 1.29
N LEU A 68 6.45 -17.17 1.11
CA LEU A 68 6.68 -15.75 1.36
C LEU A 68 5.86 -15.28 2.56
N ASP A 69 6.55 -14.64 3.49
CA ASP A 69 5.97 -13.83 4.54
C ASP A 69 6.01 -12.35 4.16
N VAL A 70 4.83 -11.74 4.04
CA VAL A 70 4.66 -10.40 3.46
C VAL A 70 4.03 -9.45 4.46
N VAL A 71 4.52 -8.21 4.49
CA VAL A 71 3.84 -7.10 5.15
C VAL A 71 3.37 -6.10 4.11
N VAL A 72 2.14 -5.61 4.25
CA VAL A 72 1.62 -4.48 3.48
C VAL A 72 1.36 -3.32 4.45
N GLY A 73 2.04 -2.20 4.25
CA GLY A 73 1.75 -0.95 4.93
C GLY A 73 0.72 -0.15 4.14
N GLY A 74 -0.45 0.09 4.72
CA GLY A 74 -1.61 0.69 4.06
C GLY A 74 -2.55 -0.36 3.47
N LEU A 75 -3.84 -0.25 3.79
CA LEU A 75 -4.88 -1.16 3.31
C LEU A 75 -5.66 -0.55 2.14
N GLY A 76 -6.03 0.73 2.27
CA GLY A 76 -6.79 1.44 1.24
C GLY A 76 -8.05 0.68 0.79
N LEU A 77 -8.25 0.56 -0.53
CA LEU A 77 -9.33 -0.25 -1.11
C LEU A 77 -8.94 -1.73 -1.28
N GLY A 78 -7.75 -2.15 -0.85
CA GLY A 78 -7.32 -3.55 -0.79
C GLY A 78 -6.59 -4.09 -2.03
N TYR A 79 -6.38 -3.28 -3.06
CA TYR A 79 -5.81 -3.75 -4.35
C TYR A 79 -4.38 -4.28 -4.24
N THR A 80 -3.51 -3.61 -3.45
CA THR A 80 -2.15 -4.07 -3.18
C THR A 80 -2.18 -5.44 -2.48
N VAL A 81 -3.05 -5.60 -1.47
CA VAL A 81 -3.17 -6.84 -0.69
C VAL A 81 -3.70 -7.98 -1.54
N VAL A 82 -4.81 -7.78 -2.27
CA VAL A 82 -5.37 -8.81 -3.15
C VAL A 82 -4.36 -9.22 -4.22
N SER A 83 -3.66 -8.26 -4.85
CA SER A 83 -2.60 -8.56 -5.83
C SER A 83 -1.44 -9.37 -5.22
N ALA A 84 -1.12 -9.16 -3.94
CA ALA A 84 -0.12 -9.98 -3.25
C ALA A 84 -0.65 -11.40 -2.98
N LEU A 85 -1.92 -11.54 -2.57
CA LEU A 85 -2.55 -12.84 -2.31
C LEU A 85 -2.78 -13.68 -3.57
N GLU A 86 -2.82 -13.06 -4.76
CA GLU A 86 -2.78 -13.76 -6.07
C GLU A 86 -1.50 -14.60 -6.25
N ASP A 87 -0.39 -14.22 -5.61
CA ASP A 87 0.85 -15.01 -5.63
C ASP A 87 0.73 -16.20 -4.67
N SER A 88 0.69 -17.40 -5.23
CA SER A 88 0.52 -18.66 -4.47
C SER A 88 1.64 -18.94 -3.48
N ARG A 89 2.79 -18.25 -3.60
CA ARG A 89 3.92 -18.39 -2.69
C ARG A 89 3.67 -17.63 -1.39
N VAL A 90 2.78 -16.64 -1.37
CA VAL A 90 2.43 -15.91 -0.15
C VAL A 90 1.72 -16.88 0.80
N SER A 91 2.38 -17.20 1.90
CA SER A 91 1.90 -18.11 2.94
C SER A 91 1.38 -17.36 4.17
N SER A 92 1.89 -16.16 4.43
CA SER A 92 1.34 -15.22 5.42
C SER A 92 1.45 -13.78 4.94
N LEU A 93 0.42 -12.99 5.24
CA LEU A 93 0.34 -11.57 4.91
C LEU A 93 -0.22 -10.77 6.09
N VAL A 94 0.55 -9.80 6.58
CA VAL A 94 0.10 -8.83 7.59
C VAL A 94 -0.15 -7.48 6.92
N VAL A 95 -1.35 -6.95 7.05
CA VAL A 95 -1.66 -5.57 6.63
C VAL A 95 -1.66 -4.68 7.85
N VAL A 96 -0.91 -3.59 7.80
CA VAL A 96 -0.88 -2.57 8.85
C VAL A 96 -1.54 -1.31 8.33
N ASP A 97 -2.63 -0.88 8.96
CA ASP A 97 -3.29 0.38 8.62
C ASP A 97 -3.55 1.22 9.88
N TYR A 98 -3.29 2.53 9.75
CA TYR A 98 -3.42 3.50 10.83
C TYR A 98 -4.87 3.95 11.04
N LEU A 99 -5.69 3.91 9.99
CA LEU A 99 -7.06 4.37 10.00
C LEU A 99 -8.00 3.19 10.27
N LYS A 100 -8.37 3.02 11.54
CA LYS A 100 -9.37 2.02 11.96
C LYS A 100 -10.61 1.94 11.06
N PRO A 101 -11.21 3.06 10.57
CA PRO A 101 -12.35 2.98 9.66
C PRO A 101 -12.07 2.19 8.38
N VAL A 102 -10.88 2.30 7.81
CA VAL A 102 -10.51 1.59 6.58
C VAL A 102 -10.57 0.07 6.81
N ILE A 103 -10.02 -0.39 7.93
CA ILE A 103 -10.10 -1.82 8.34
C ILE A 103 -11.56 -2.24 8.53
N GLU A 104 -12.36 -1.43 9.24
CA GLU A 104 -13.78 -1.72 9.49
C GLU A 104 -14.59 -1.82 8.19
N TRP A 105 -14.32 -0.98 7.20
CA TRP A 105 -15.00 -1.03 5.89
C TRP A 105 -14.78 -2.36 5.18
N HIS A 106 -13.56 -2.90 5.23
CA HIS A 106 -13.26 -4.24 4.68
C HIS A 106 -14.01 -5.33 5.44
N GLN A 107 -13.95 -5.31 6.77
CA GLN A 107 -14.63 -6.30 7.63
C GLN A 107 -16.15 -6.29 7.47
N GLN A 108 -16.74 -5.13 7.18
CA GLN A 108 -18.18 -4.96 6.98
C GLN A 108 -18.62 -5.17 5.52
N GLY A 109 -17.67 -5.37 4.59
CA GLY A 109 -17.97 -5.54 3.17
C GLY A 109 -18.48 -4.27 2.48
N LEU A 110 -18.12 -3.09 2.98
CA LEU A 110 -18.50 -1.80 2.38
C LEU A 110 -17.66 -1.44 1.14
N VAL A 111 -16.52 -2.10 0.97
CA VAL A 111 -15.57 -1.91 -0.12
C VAL A 111 -15.50 -3.16 -0.99
N PRO A 112 -15.15 -3.04 -2.29
CA PRO A 112 -15.33 -4.13 -3.26
C PRO A 112 -14.54 -5.39 -2.93
N LEU A 113 -13.37 -5.27 -2.30
CA LEU A 113 -12.46 -6.36 -2.00
C LEU A 113 -12.53 -6.86 -0.56
N GLY A 114 -13.46 -6.32 0.25
CA GLY A 114 -13.52 -6.61 1.69
C GLY A 114 -13.69 -8.10 2.00
N LYS A 115 -14.59 -8.78 1.26
CA LYS A 115 -14.85 -10.21 1.45
C LYS A 115 -13.64 -11.08 1.08
N GLU A 116 -13.04 -10.83 -0.08
CA GLU A 116 -11.89 -11.59 -0.58
C GLU A 116 -10.72 -11.53 0.41
N LEU A 117 -10.45 -10.35 0.96
CA LEU A 117 -9.35 -10.13 1.90
C LEU A 117 -9.65 -10.71 3.29
N THR A 118 -10.87 -10.50 3.81
CA THR A 118 -11.23 -10.92 5.18
C THR A 118 -11.54 -12.41 5.32
N GLU A 119 -11.83 -13.11 4.22
CA GLU A 119 -12.02 -14.57 4.21
C GLU A 119 -10.73 -15.34 3.92
N ASP A 120 -9.66 -14.69 3.42
CA ASP A 120 -8.38 -15.35 3.19
C ASP A 120 -7.63 -15.56 4.51
N SER A 121 -7.48 -16.82 4.91
CA SER A 121 -6.79 -17.21 6.16
C SER A 121 -5.32 -16.79 6.25
N ARG A 122 -4.69 -16.42 5.12
CA ARG A 122 -3.31 -15.92 5.10
C ARG A 122 -3.22 -14.45 5.49
N CYS A 123 -4.32 -13.71 5.42
CA CYS A 123 -4.35 -12.27 5.62
C CYS A 123 -4.77 -11.90 7.05
N SER A 124 -3.93 -11.11 7.72
CA SER A 124 -4.23 -10.55 9.05
C SER A 124 -4.22 -9.02 8.99
N LEU A 125 -5.28 -8.39 9.50
CA LEU A 125 -5.42 -6.94 9.58
C LEU A 125 -4.98 -6.43 10.96
N VAL A 126 -4.01 -5.53 10.99
CA VAL A 126 -3.45 -4.93 12.21
C VAL A 126 -3.70 -3.43 12.20
N HIS A 127 -4.46 -2.95 13.18
CA HIS A 127 -4.66 -1.52 13.41
C HIS A 127 -3.47 -0.95 14.19
N ALA A 128 -2.52 -0.33 13.48
CA ALA A 128 -1.33 0.26 14.05
C ALA A 128 -0.72 1.31 13.11
N ASP A 129 0.24 2.09 13.63
CA ASP A 129 1.06 3.00 12.82
C ASP A 129 2.24 2.23 12.22
N PHE A 130 2.21 2.03 10.89
CA PHE A 130 3.28 1.34 10.16
C PHE A 130 4.65 1.99 10.37
N PHE A 131 4.73 3.32 10.37
CA PHE A 131 6.00 4.05 10.51
C PHE A 131 6.54 3.98 11.94
N ALA A 132 5.65 3.95 12.93
CA ALA A 132 6.05 3.70 14.31
C ALA A 132 6.58 2.28 14.51
N LEU A 133 5.92 1.28 13.90
CA LEU A 133 6.36 -0.12 13.94
C LEU A 133 7.69 -0.31 13.20
N SER A 134 7.86 0.27 12.02
CA SER A 134 9.11 0.17 11.26
C SER A 134 10.30 0.73 12.03
N ARG A 135 10.08 1.78 12.84
CA ARG A 135 11.10 2.37 13.71
C ARG A 135 11.47 1.47 14.89
N ASN A 136 10.53 0.65 15.39
CA ASN A 136 10.78 -0.23 16.52
C ASN A 136 11.41 -1.55 16.06
N VAL A 137 12.73 -1.55 15.89
CA VAL A 137 13.50 -2.71 15.39
C VAL A 137 13.53 -3.92 16.33
N GLU A 138 13.01 -3.78 17.55
CA GLU A 138 12.88 -4.87 18.53
C GLU A 138 11.54 -5.62 18.41
N SER A 139 10.60 -5.12 17.60
CA SER A 139 9.29 -5.73 17.39
C SER A 139 8.99 -5.95 15.91
N SER A 140 8.40 -7.09 15.57
CA SER A 140 7.86 -7.38 14.24
C SER A 140 6.57 -6.61 13.95
N PHE A 141 6.19 -6.55 12.67
CA PHE A 141 4.86 -6.12 12.25
C PHE A 141 3.78 -7.15 12.60
N ASP A 142 4.14 -8.42 12.81
CA ASP A 142 3.22 -9.46 13.29
C ASP A 142 3.17 -9.46 14.84
N PRO A 143 2.04 -9.05 15.46
CA PRO A 143 1.92 -9.03 16.92
C PRO A 143 1.98 -10.44 17.55
N ASN A 144 1.74 -11.50 16.77
CA ASN A 144 1.82 -12.88 17.24
C ASN A 144 3.22 -13.47 17.11
N ALA A 145 4.14 -12.78 16.42
CA ALA A 145 5.51 -13.23 16.20
C ALA A 145 6.50 -12.07 16.34
N PRO A 146 6.75 -11.54 17.56
CA PRO A 146 7.44 -10.27 17.77
C PRO A 146 8.89 -10.19 17.29
N SER A 147 9.55 -11.31 16.99
CA SER A 147 10.92 -11.36 16.46
C SER A 147 10.97 -11.75 14.97
N LYS A 148 9.82 -11.94 14.32
CA LYS A 148 9.73 -12.38 12.93
C LYS A 148 10.17 -11.28 11.99
N LYS A 149 11.01 -11.65 11.03
CA LYS A 149 11.39 -10.84 9.89
C LYS A 149 10.65 -11.33 8.66
N HIS A 150 10.45 -10.43 7.70
CA HIS A 150 9.60 -10.66 6.55
C HIS A 150 10.42 -10.79 5.27
N ASP A 151 9.90 -11.53 4.30
CA ASP A 151 10.53 -11.67 2.98
C ASP A 151 10.24 -10.46 2.11
N ALA A 152 9.05 -9.86 2.24
CA ALA A 152 8.67 -8.64 1.55
C ALA A 152 7.95 -7.66 2.47
N ILE A 153 8.24 -6.37 2.28
CA ILE A 153 7.44 -5.27 2.82
C ILE A 153 7.02 -4.38 1.65
N LEU A 154 5.71 -4.26 1.42
CA LEU A 154 5.09 -3.46 0.38
C LEU A 154 4.44 -2.23 1.02
N LEU A 155 4.83 -1.02 0.64
CA LEU A 155 4.33 0.22 1.24
C LEU A 155 3.48 1.03 0.26
N ASP A 156 2.25 1.31 0.69
CA ASP A 156 1.20 1.99 -0.06
C ASP A 156 0.41 2.92 0.88
N ILE A 157 1.05 3.99 1.35
CA ILE A 157 0.47 4.96 2.29
C ILE A 157 0.56 6.39 1.75
N ASP A 158 1.78 6.93 1.64
CA ASP A 158 1.99 8.31 1.22
C ASP A 158 1.94 8.46 -0.30
N HIS A 159 1.55 9.65 -0.80
CA HIS A 159 1.51 9.93 -2.24
C HIS A 159 2.89 9.81 -2.88
N THR A 160 3.92 10.36 -2.25
CA THR A 160 5.33 10.20 -2.66
C THR A 160 6.23 10.36 -1.44
N PRO A 161 7.54 10.00 -1.51
CA PRO A 161 8.51 10.31 -0.45
C PRO A 161 8.65 11.80 -0.07
N THR A 162 8.09 12.71 -0.88
CA THR A 162 8.10 14.17 -0.67
C THR A 162 6.71 14.77 -0.57
N ASN A 163 5.66 13.96 -0.64
CA ASN A 163 4.27 14.37 -0.57
C ASN A 163 3.56 13.37 0.36
N LEU A 164 3.54 13.72 1.65
CA LEU A 164 3.19 12.82 2.74
C LEU A 164 1.77 13.09 3.20
N LEU A 165 1.02 12.04 3.56
CA LEU A 165 -0.27 12.17 4.24
C LEU A 165 -0.10 12.77 5.63
N ASN A 166 1.00 12.42 6.31
CA ASN A 166 1.37 13.03 7.58
C ASN A 166 2.83 13.43 7.56
N ARG A 167 3.12 14.67 7.97
CA ARG A 167 4.50 15.20 8.05
C ARG A 167 5.39 14.38 8.98
N THR A 168 4.83 13.66 9.95
CA THR A 168 5.61 12.77 10.83
C THR A 168 6.29 11.63 10.07
N ASN A 169 5.80 11.28 8.88
CA ASN A 169 6.37 10.22 8.04
C ASN A 169 7.70 10.64 7.40
N GLU A 170 8.05 11.93 7.41
CA GLU A 170 9.26 12.45 6.75
C GLU A 170 10.54 11.73 7.20
N ARG A 171 10.65 11.41 8.50
CA ARG A 171 11.81 10.69 9.04
C ARG A 171 11.95 9.30 8.42
N PHE A 172 10.85 8.61 8.10
CA PHE A 172 10.91 7.27 7.54
C PHE A 172 11.71 7.25 6.23
N TYR A 173 11.54 8.27 5.38
CA TYR A 173 12.23 8.38 4.09
C TYR A 173 13.70 8.82 4.21
N SER A 174 14.20 9.10 5.43
CA SER A 174 15.62 9.31 5.67
C SER A 174 16.42 8.01 5.54
N GLU A 175 17.74 8.11 5.41
CA GLU A 175 18.63 6.94 5.35
C GLU A 175 18.53 6.11 6.64
N GLU A 176 18.40 6.77 7.79
CA GLU A 176 18.19 6.13 9.10
C GLU A 176 16.87 5.36 9.15
N GLY A 177 15.76 6.00 8.74
CA GLY A 177 14.43 5.38 8.76
C GLY A 177 14.32 4.18 7.81
N LEU A 178 14.87 4.29 6.60
CA LEU A 178 14.95 3.18 5.66
C LEU A 178 15.89 2.06 6.17
N GLY A 179 16.96 2.42 6.88
CA GLY A 179 17.85 1.48 7.54
C GLY A 179 17.18 0.70 8.67
N GLU A 180 16.32 1.36 9.46
CA GLU A 180 15.48 0.70 10.47
C GLU A 180 14.49 -0.27 9.80
N LEU A 181 13.80 0.15 8.74
CA LEU A 181 12.93 -0.71 7.96
C LEU A 181 13.65 -1.96 7.44
N ALA A 182 14.85 -1.79 6.87
CA ALA A 182 15.63 -2.89 6.33
C ALA A 182 15.96 -3.97 7.38
N ARG A 183 15.99 -3.64 8.68
CA ARG A 183 16.24 -4.62 9.75
C ARG A 183 15.07 -5.57 9.97
N HIS A 184 13.86 -5.20 9.54
CA HIS A 184 12.67 -6.06 9.55
C HIS A 184 12.63 -7.07 8.40
N LEU A 185 13.52 -6.92 7.41
CA LEU A 185 13.62 -7.85 6.29
C LEU A 185 14.60 -8.99 6.59
N ASN A 186 14.26 -10.18 6.09
CA ASN A 186 15.21 -11.29 5.98
C ASN A 186 16.39 -10.90 5.08
N PRO A 187 17.56 -11.55 5.21
CA PRO A 187 18.61 -11.43 4.20
C PRO A 187 18.07 -11.79 2.81
N GLY A 188 18.36 -10.95 1.81
CA GLY A 188 17.77 -11.03 0.48
C GLY A 188 16.29 -10.61 0.39
N GLY A 189 15.69 -10.13 1.48
CA GLY A 189 14.32 -9.64 1.53
C GLY A 189 14.15 -8.30 0.80
N VAL A 190 12.92 -8.02 0.41
CA VAL A 190 12.55 -6.91 -0.49
C VAL A 190 11.68 -5.87 0.21
N PHE A 191 12.05 -4.60 0.05
CA PHE A 191 11.16 -3.47 0.26
C PHE A 191 10.66 -2.97 -1.10
N ALA A 192 9.35 -2.76 -1.24
CA ALA A 192 8.78 -2.07 -2.39
C ALA A 192 7.87 -0.93 -1.94
N LEU A 193 7.85 0.15 -2.71
CA LEU A 193 7.11 1.37 -2.43
C LEU A 193 6.38 1.83 -3.69
N TRP A 194 5.09 2.12 -3.55
CA TRP A 194 4.33 2.87 -4.54
C TRP A 194 4.53 4.39 -4.37
N ALA A 195 4.53 5.12 -5.47
CA ALA A 195 4.47 6.58 -5.48
C ALA A 195 3.71 7.10 -6.70
N ASP A 196 3.03 8.24 -6.54
CA ASP A 196 2.37 8.95 -7.62
C ASP A 196 3.37 9.62 -8.58
N GLY A 197 3.05 9.62 -9.87
CA GLY A 197 3.86 10.24 -10.91
C GLY A 197 5.07 9.42 -11.38
N GLN A 198 6.09 10.12 -11.89
CA GLN A 198 7.30 9.47 -12.39
C GLN A 198 8.31 9.19 -11.26
N PRO A 199 9.12 8.12 -11.38
CA PRO A 199 10.16 7.86 -10.42
C PRO A 199 11.19 8.98 -10.41
N LYS A 200 11.48 9.50 -9.22
CA LYS A 200 12.57 10.44 -8.96
C LYS A 200 13.88 9.68 -8.79
N ALA A 201 14.87 9.99 -9.63
CA ALA A 201 16.21 9.39 -9.57
C ALA A 201 16.88 9.57 -8.20
N SER A 202 16.70 10.74 -7.59
CA SER A 202 17.23 11.05 -6.25
C SER A 202 16.76 10.09 -5.18
N PHE A 203 15.51 9.58 -5.27
CA PHE A 203 15.01 8.61 -4.31
C PHE A 203 15.58 7.21 -4.56
N THR A 204 15.76 6.81 -5.82
CA THR A 204 16.45 5.55 -6.16
C THR A 204 17.89 5.54 -5.65
N GLU A 205 18.62 6.64 -5.84
CA GLU A 205 19.98 6.81 -5.31
C GLU A 205 20.00 6.73 -3.77
N HIS A 206 18.99 7.34 -3.13
CA HIS A 206 18.86 7.33 -1.68
C HIS A 206 18.57 5.93 -1.11
N LEU A 207 17.68 5.16 -1.76
CA LEU A 207 17.50 3.74 -1.45
C LEU A 207 18.81 2.96 -1.58
N GLY A 208 19.63 3.29 -2.58
CA GLY A 208 20.92 2.62 -2.84
C GLY A 208 21.98 2.83 -1.75
N LYS A 209 21.76 3.75 -0.81
CA LYS A 209 22.63 3.90 0.38
C LYS A 209 22.34 2.88 1.47
N VAL A 210 21.14 2.29 1.46
CA VAL A 210 20.66 1.36 2.48
C VAL A 210 20.57 -0.07 1.94
N PHE A 211 20.10 -0.22 0.71
CA PHE A 211 19.83 -1.51 0.08
C PHE A 211 20.91 -1.89 -0.92
N ALA A 212 21.21 -3.18 -1.03
CA ALA A 212 22.25 -3.70 -1.92
C ALA A 212 21.88 -3.58 -3.40
N GLN A 213 20.59 -3.68 -3.72
CA GLN A 213 20.07 -3.50 -5.08
C GLN A 213 18.84 -2.61 -5.04
N THR A 214 18.69 -1.73 -6.02
CA THR A 214 17.53 -0.85 -6.16
C THR A 214 17.12 -0.71 -7.62
N LYS A 215 15.82 -0.59 -7.85
CA LYS A 215 15.25 -0.39 -9.17
C LYS A 215 13.98 0.44 -9.06
N ALA A 216 13.78 1.33 -10.02
CA ALA A 216 12.55 2.09 -10.16
C ALA A 216 11.84 1.69 -11.45
N HIS A 217 10.52 1.61 -11.39
CA HIS A 217 9.65 1.20 -12.49
C HIS A 217 8.60 2.28 -12.71
N THR A 218 8.44 2.73 -13.95
CA THR A 218 7.31 3.58 -14.34
C THR A 218 6.14 2.68 -14.71
N ILE A 219 4.99 2.90 -14.07
CA ILE A 219 3.74 2.20 -14.37
C ILE A 219 2.84 3.16 -15.12
N GLU A 220 2.56 2.87 -16.39
CA GLU A 220 1.62 3.66 -17.19
C GLU A 220 0.26 2.95 -17.25
N PHE A 221 -0.80 3.69 -16.98
CA PHE A 221 -2.17 3.15 -16.97
C PHE A 221 -3.16 4.15 -17.55
N ALA A 222 -4.27 3.64 -18.07
CA ALA A 222 -5.34 4.48 -18.59
C ALA A 222 -5.96 5.31 -17.47
N ASN A 223 -6.10 6.61 -17.69
CA ASN A 223 -6.85 7.51 -16.82
C ASN A 223 -8.15 7.90 -17.55
N PRO A 224 -9.24 7.20 -17.26
CA PRO A 224 -10.49 7.46 -17.96
C PRO A 224 -11.25 8.68 -17.41
N LEU A 225 -10.81 9.28 -16.29
CA LEU A 225 -11.38 10.53 -15.77
C LEU A 225 -10.83 11.75 -16.53
N LEU A 226 -9.52 11.76 -16.82
CA LEU A 226 -8.85 12.85 -17.52
C LEU A 226 -8.80 12.64 -19.05
N GLY A 227 -9.09 11.44 -19.53
CA GLY A 227 -9.00 11.10 -20.95
C GLY A 227 -7.54 11.05 -21.40
N GLY A 228 -6.81 10.00 -21.01
CA GLY A 228 -5.41 9.81 -21.38
C GLY A 228 -4.73 8.71 -20.58
N THR A 229 -3.44 8.87 -20.34
CA THR A 229 -2.64 7.98 -19.48
C THR A 229 -2.15 8.73 -18.24
N SER A 230 -2.20 8.07 -17.10
CA SER A 230 -1.54 8.48 -15.86
C SER A 230 -0.29 7.63 -15.66
N LYS A 231 0.60 8.11 -14.80
CA LYS A 231 1.84 7.41 -14.43
C LYS A 231 1.91 7.29 -12.92
N GLY A 232 2.29 6.11 -12.45
CA GLY A 232 2.78 5.87 -11.10
C GLY A 232 4.21 5.33 -11.16
N ALA A 233 4.84 5.24 -10.00
CA ALA A 233 6.15 4.67 -9.82
C ALA A 233 6.10 3.53 -8.80
N VAL A 234 6.84 2.46 -9.08
CA VAL A 234 7.14 1.42 -8.10
C VAL A 234 8.65 1.37 -7.91
N TYR A 235 9.10 1.59 -6.68
CA TYR A 235 10.48 1.39 -6.28
C TYR A 235 10.59 0.01 -5.66
N VAL A 236 11.63 -0.72 -6.01
CA VAL A 236 11.96 -2.01 -5.40
C VAL A 236 13.41 -1.98 -4.94
N ALA A 237 13.65 -2.41 -3.71
CA ALA A 237 14.94 -2.39 -3.06
C ALA A 237 15.17 -3.71 -2.30
N GLN A 238 16.32 -4.34 -2.49
CA GLN A 238 16.64 -5.64 -1.92
C GLN A 238 17.83 -5.55 -0.97
N THR A 239 17.70 -6.19 0.19
CA THR A 239 18.80 -6.33 1.16
C THR A 239 19.85 -7.32 0.66
N SER A 240 21.05 -7.30 1.24
CA SER A 240 22.06 -8.32 0.95
C SER A 240 21.66 -9.69 1.51
N PHE A 241 22.15 -10.75 0.88
CA PHE A 241 22.11 -12.12 1.40
C PHE A 241 23.03 -12.30 2.62
#